data_AF-A0A7S2I3Z7-F1
#
_entry.id   AF-A0A7S2I3Z7-F1
#
_cell.length_a   1.000
_cell.length_b   1.000
_cell.length_c   1.000
_cell.angle_alpha   90.00
_cell.angle_beta   90.00
_cell.angle_gamma   90.00
#
_symmetry.space_group_name_H-M   'P 1'
#
loop_
_entity.id
_entity.type
_entity.pdbx_description
1 polymer ?
#
loop_
_entity_poly.entity_id
_entity_poly.type
_entity_poly.pdbx_seq_one_letter_code
_entity_poly.pdbx_strand_id
1 'polypeptide(L)'
;ENNNNETKRLASDGPYEHYPIPPPAKKKKRKDPNKPRRPLSAYNIFFTQERAKMLNELSDNKNDEEKAEVELPSEAMTRVLSQTDSHKKSRKHRKCHGKITFVDLAKNIGKKWKNLPKEEQEVYQELANKDMEKYREAMKAYK
;
A
#
# COMPACT_ATOMS: atom_id res chain seq x y z
N GLU A 1 -22.00 -15.79 36.74
CA GLU A 1 -20.53 -15.65 36.73
C GLU A 1 -20.13 -14.49 35.82
N ASN A 2 -19.28 -13.57 36.26
CA ASN A 2 -18.63 -12.58 35.39
C ASN A 2 -17.13 -12.60 35.69
N ASN A 3 -16.38 -13.33 34.86
CA ASN A 3 -14.92 -13.38 34.90
C ASN A 3 -14.34 -12.08 34.33
N ASN A 4 -14.17 -11.08 35.20
CA ASN A 4 -13.21 -10.02 34.96
C ASN A 4 -11.81 -10.61 35.15
N ASN A 5 -11.13 -10.83 34.04
CA ASN A 5 -9.71 -11.15 33.98
C ASN A 5 -8.89 -9.97 34.51
N GLU A 6 -8.75 -9.96 35.82
CA GLU A 6 -7.85 -9.12 36.59
C GLU A 6 -6.41 -9.45 36.21
N THR A 7 -5.89 -8.76 35.17
CA THR A 7 -4.46 -8.71 34.89
C THR A 7 -3.75 -8.01 36.04
N LYS A 8 -3.46 -8.75 37.11
CA LYS A 8 -2.39 -8.41 38.05
C LYS A 8 -1.08 -8.42 37.27
N ARG A 9 -0.66 -7.24 36.82
CA ARG A 9 0.72 -7.01 36.39
C ARG A 9 1.59 -7.15 37.64
N LEU A 10 2.31 -8.26 37.74
CA LEU A 10 3.43 -8.43 38.67
C LEU A 10 4.34 -7.21 38.52
N ALA A 11 4.48 -6.44 39.59
CA ALA A 11 5.44 -5.35 39.69
C ALA A 11 6.85 -5.97 39.57
N SER A 12 7.43 -5.89 38.38
CA SER A 12 8.86 -6.05 38.20
C SER A 12 9.49 -4.71 38.58
N ASP A 13 10.16 -4.66 39.72
CA ASP A 13 10.99 -3.56 40.23
C ASP A 13 12.19 -3.29 39.31
N GLY A 14 11.91 -2.83 38.08
CA GLY A 14 12.88 -2.23 37.18
C GLY A 14 12.75 -0.71 37.22
N PRO A 15 13.84 0.05 37.04
CA PRO A 15 13.84 1.51 37.07
C PRO A 15 13.27 2.09 35.77
N TYR A 16 12.14 1.57 35.31
CA TYR A 16 11.38 2.22 34.26
C TYR A 16 10.49 3.24 34.95
N GLU A 17 11.04 4.44 35.14
CA GLU A 17 10.29 5.64 35.47
C GLU A 17 8.97 5.63 34.71
N HIS A 18 7.88 5.96 35.39
CA HIS A 18 6.59 6.20 34.78
C HIS A 18 6.71 7.40 33.82
N TYR A 19 7.21 7.15 32.61
CA TYR A 19 7.23 8.15 31.56
C TYR A 19 5.78 8.50 31.25
N PRO A 20 5.36 9.77 31.42
CA PRO A 20 4.00 10.17 31.11
C PRO A 20 3.76 9.85 29.64
N ILE A 21 2.77 9.01 29.37
CA ILE A 21 2.37 8.68 28.00
C ILE A 21 2.03 10.01 27.34
N PRO A 22 2.75 10.43 26.28
CA PRO A 22 2.49 11.72 25.65
C PRO A 22 1.03 11.75 25.17
N PRO A 23 0.34 12.88 25.32
CA PRO A 23 -1.05 12.99 24.92
C PRO A 23 -1.20 12.63 23.43
N PRO A 24 -2.33 12.02 23.03
CA PRO A 24 -2.53 11.58 21.65
C PRO A 24 -2.33 12.75 20.69
N ALA A 25 -1.49 12.54 19.67
CA ALA A 25 -1.16 13.59 18.71
C ALA A 25 -2.43 14.16 18.05
N LYS A 26 -2.50 15.49 17.92
CA LYS A 26 -3.62 16.19 17.29
C LYS A 26 -3.82 15.66 15.85
N LYS A 27 -5.07 15.32 15.51
CA LYS A 27 -5.45 14.88 14.15
C LYS A 27 -5.18 16.01 13.15
N LYS A 28 -4.40 15.73 12.11
CA LYS A 28 -4.10 16.70 11.04
C LYS A 28 -5.38 17.07 10.29
N LYS A 29 -5.59 18.37 10.03
CA LYS A 29 -6.70 18.86 9.19
C LYS A 29 -6.69 18.15 7.83
N ARG A 30 -7.87 17.89 7.26
CA ARG A 30 -8.00 17.32 5.92
C ARG A 30 -7.43 18.33 4.91
N LYS A 31 -6.71 17.83 3.92
CA LYS A 31 -6.20 18.68 2.83
C LYS A 31 -7.34 19.00 1.87
N ASP A 32 -7.24 20.12 1.16
CA ASP A 32 -8.20 20.54 0.14
C ASP A 32 -8.40 19.41 -0.88
N PRO A 33 -9.66 19.02 -1.18
CA PRO A 33 -9.95 17.95 -2.14
C PRO A 33 -9.41 18.24 -3.54
N ASN A 34 -9.38 19.52 -3.94
CA ASN A 34 -8.95 19.97 -5.27
C ASN A 34 -7.43 20.11 -5.39
N LYS A 35 -6.68 19.95 -4.29
CA LYS A 35 -5.21 20.03 -4.34
C LYS A 35 -4.65 18.82 -5.10
N PRO A 36 -3.86 19.03 -6.17
CA PRO A 36 -3.19 17.93 -6.86
C PRO A 36 -2.42 17.04 -5.88
N ARG A 37 -2.49 15.73 -6.05
CA ARG A 37 -1.77 14.76 -5.20
C ARG A 37 -0.38 14.52 -5.75
N ARG A 38 0.62 14.40 -4.87
CA ARG A 38 1.98 14.02 -5.25
C ARG A 38 1.97 12.63 -5.94
N PRO A 39 2.72 12.46 -7.03
CA PRO A 39 2.83 11.18 -7.73
C PRO A 39 3.69 10.20 -6.94
N LEU A 40 3.74 8.96 -7.41
CA LEU A 40 4.52 7.89 -6.77
C LEU A 40 6.01 8.05 -7.07
N SER A 41 6.84 7.65 -6.10
CA SER A 41 8.28 7.47 -6.30
C SER A 41 8.56 6.26 -7.20
N ALA A 42 9.73 6.24 -7.86
CA ALA A 42 10.22 5.14 -8.68
C ALA A 42 10.07 3.77 -7.99
N TYR A 43 10.51 3.67 -6.73
CA TYR A 43 10.37 2.44 -5.95
C TYR A 43 8.91 2.04 -5.75
N ASN A 44 8.00 3.00 -5.52
CA ASN A 44 6.59 2.69 -5.32
C ASN A 44 5.92 2.22 -6.62
N ILE A 45 6.33 2.76 -7.77
CA ILE A 45 5.87 2.29 -9.07
C ILE A 45 6.31 0.84 -9.27
N PHE A 46 7.61 0.56 -9.10
CA PHE A 46 8.16 -0.80 -9.12
C PHE A 46 7.42 -1.72 -8.14
N PHE A 47 7.22 -1.29 -6.89
CA PHE A 47 6.55 -2.07 -5.87
C PHE A 47 5.12 -2.44 -6.27
N THR A 48 4.36 -1.52 -6.89
CA THR A 48 3.00 -1.83 -7.34
C THR A 48 2.97 -2.88 -8.44
N GLN A 49 3.89 -2.81 -9.40
CA GLN A 49 4.00 -3.78 -10.49
C GLN A 49 4.45 -5.14 -9.96
N GLU A 50 5.53 -5.16 -9.18
CA GLU A 50 6.14 -6.40 -8.70
C GLU A 50 5.23 -7.12 -7.70
N ARG A 51 4.49 -6.35 -6.88
CA ARG A 51 3.44 -6.89 -6.03
C ARG A 51 2.34 -7.56 -6.85
N ALA A 52 1.94 -6.97 -7.98
CA ALA A 52 0.89 -7.55 -8.83
C ALA A 52 1.37 -8.86 -9.48
N LYS A 53 2.60 -8.88 -10.01
CA LYS A 53 3.22 -10.09 -10.58
C LYS A 53 3.28 -11.23 -9.56
N MET A 54 3.86 -10.97 -8.38
CA MET A 54 3.97 -11.98 -7.31
C MET A 54 2.59 -12.46 -6.83
N LEU A 55 1.55 -11.62 -6.92
CA LEU A 55 0.21 -12.02 -6.52
C LEU A 55 -0.46 -12.93 -7.56
N ASN A 56 -0.23 -12.67 -8.86
CA ASN A 56 -0.74 -13.50 -9.95
C ASN A 56 -0.01 -14.86 -10.00
N GLU A 57 1.31 -14.89 -9.85
CA GLU A 57 2.07 -16.15 -9.82
C GLU A 57 1.59 -17.09 -8.69
N LEU A 58 1.20 -16.52 -7.55
CA LEU A 58 0.66 -17.31 -6.45
C LEU A 58 -0.79 -17.76 -6.70
N SER A 59 -1.57 -17.11 -7.57
CA SER A 59 -2.92 -17.59 -7.94
C SER A 59 -2.86 -18.78 -8.89
N ASP A 60 -1.86 -18.82 -9.78
CA ASP A 60 -1.82 -19.75 -10.92
C ASP A 60 -1.26 -21.14 -10.57
N ASN A 61 -0.62 -21.30 -9.41
CA ASN A 61 -0.19 -22.61 -8.88
C ASN A 61 -1.34 -23.48 -8.34
N LYS A 62 -2.57 -23.31 -8.87
CA LYS A 62 -3.68 -24.25 -8.74
C LYS A 62 -3.90 -24.93 -10.09
N ASN A 63 -3.17 -26.02 -10.34
CA ASN A 63 -3.77 -27.13 -11.06
C ASN A 63 -4.63 -27.88 -10.06
N ASP A 64 -5.89 -27.48 -9.95
CA ASP A 64 -7.01 -28.36 -9.65
C ASP A 64 -8.19 -27.77 -10.43
N GLU A 65 -8.44 -28.40 -11.58
CA GLU A 65 -9.71 -28.51 -12.31
C GLU A 65 -10.77 -27.42 -12.03
N GLU A 66 -10.73 -26.34 -12.83
CA GLU A 66 -11.93 -25.77 -13.47
C GLU A 66 -11.46 -24.69 -14.46
N LYS A 67 -11.23 -25.11 -15.71
CA LYS A 67 -11.25 -24.20 -16.86
C LYS A 67 -12.70 -23.74 -17.03
N ALA A 68 -13.06 -22.62 -16.41
CA ALA A 68 -14.19 -21.81 -16.87
C ALA A 68 -13.60 -20.62 -17.64
N GLU A 69 -13.71 -20.68 -18.97
CA GLU A 69 -13.47 -19.55 -19.86
C GLU A 69 -14.29 -18.36 -19.37
N VAL A 70 -13.60 -17.32 -18.91
CA VAL A 70 -14.17 -15.98 -18.84
C VAL A 70 -13.18 -15.09 -19.58
N GLU A 71 -13.42 -14.92 -20.88
CA GLU A 71 -12.84 -13.84 -21.67
C GLU A 71 -13.04 -12.54 -20.90
N LEU A 72 -11.95 -11.99 -20.36
CA LEU A 72 -11.91 -10.65 -19.78
C LEU A 72 -12.08 -9.65 -20.92
N PRO A 73 -13.23 -8.95 -21.04
CA PRO A 73 -13.38 -7.93 -22.06
C PRO A 73 -12.40 -6.80 -21.72
N SER A 74 -11.51 -6.51 -22.67
CA SER A 74 -10.30 -5.68 -22.54
C SER A 74 -10.53 -4.19 -22.22
N GLU A 75 -11.75 -3.76 -21.93
CA GLU A 75 -12.10 -2.35 -21.75
C GLU A 75 -12.60 -1.96 -20.34
N ALA A 76 -12.80 -2.92 -19.43
CA ALA A 76 -13.39 -2.64 -18.11
C ALA A 76 -12.39 -2.38 -16.97
N MET A 77 -11.09 -2.66 -17.16
CA MET A 77 -10.06 -2.44 -16.12
C MET A 77 -9.58 -0.98 -16.01
N THR A 78 -9.82 -0.15 -17.02
CA THR A 78 -9.39 1.26 -17.08
C THR A 78 -10.43 2.26 -16.54
N ARG A 79 -11.59 1.80 -16.05
CA ARG A 79 -12.71 2.66 -15.61
C ARG A 79 -12.87 2.80 -14.08
N VAL A 80 -11.79 2.96 -13.30
CA VAL A 80 -11.90 3.23 -11.84
C VAL A 80 -10.98 4.36 -11.36
N LEU A 81 -10.52 5.25 -12.25
CA LEU A 81 -9.79 6.46 -11.85
C LEU A 81 -10.63 7.75 -11.84
N SER A 82 -11.91 7.67 -12.22
CA SER A 82 -12.83 8.81 -12.29
C SER A 82 -14.15 8.47 -11.61
N GLN A 83 -14.23 8.76 -10.31
CA GLN A 83 -15.39 9.38 -9.67
C GLN A 83 -15.12 9.56 -8.17
N THR A 84 -15.17 10.82 -7.79
CA THR A 84 -15.14 11.29 -6.42
C THR A 84 -16.38 10.79 -5.70
N ASP A 85 -16.21 9.88 -4.74
CA ASP A 85 -17.24 9.70 -3.73
C ASP A 85 -16.63 9.65 -2.33
N SER A 86 -17.09 10.62 -1.52
CA SER A 86 -16.54 11.02 -0.23
C SER A 86 -16.85 10.04 0.90
N HIS A 87 -17.54 8.95 0.60
CA HIS A 87 -17.91 7.92 1.55
C HIS A 87 -16.82 6.85 1.60
N LYS A 88 -15.79 7.07 2.43
CA LYS A 88 -14.88 6.00 2.86
C LYS A 88 -15.67 4.96 3.66
N LYS A 89 -16.42 4.10 2.99
CA LYS A 89 -16.77 2.80 3.56
C LYS A 89 -15.45 2.16 3.94
N SER A 90 -15.28 1.79 5.22
CA SER A 90 -14.09 1.09 5.68
C SER A 90 -13.84 -0.05 4.70
N ARG A 91 -12.70 -0.01 3.99
CA ARG A 91 -12.39 -1.05 3.02
C ARG A 91 -12.40 -2.35 3.81
N LYS A 92 -13.31 -3.26 3.47
CA LYS A 92 -13.32 -4.61 4.06
C LYS A 92 -11.89 -5.09 4.01
N HIS A 93 -11.38 -5.61 5.13
CA HIS A 93 -10.03 -6.14 5.19
C HIS A 93 -9.89 -7.14 4.03
N ARG A 94 -9.17 -6.75 2.98
CA ARG A 94 -8.83 -7.66 1.91
C ARG A 94 -7.83 -8.60 2.54
N LYS A 95 -8.26 -9.83 2.83
CA LYS A 95 -7.36 -10.88 3.28
C LYS A 95 -6.19 -10.88 2.30
N CYS A 96 -5.01 -10.52 2.81
CA CYS A 96 -3.75 -10.78 2.14
C CYS A 96 -3.77 -12.25 1.73
N HIS A 97 -3.22 -12.58 0.55
CA HIS A 97 -3.39 -13.79 -0.27
C HIS A 97 -3.39 -15.18 0.42
N GLY A 98 -3.26 -15.28 1.74
CA GLY A 98 -3.30 -16.50 2.53
C GLY A 98 -1.99 -17.29 2.44
N LYS A 99 -1.29 -17.16 1.31
CA LYS A 99 -0.05 -17.86 0.98
C LYS A 99 1.23 -17.10 1.36
N ILE A 100 1.22 -15.77 1.30
CA ILE A 100 2.36 -14.91 1.66
C ILE A 100 1.89 -13.75 2.53
N THR A 101 2.64 -13.48 3.61
CA THR A 101 2.40 -12.31 4.47
C THR A 101 2.82 -11.02 3.76
N PHE A 102 2.19 -9.89 4.08
CA PHE A 102 2.61 -8.59 3.53
C PHE A 102 4.08 -8.28 3.83
N VAL A 103 4.56 -8.69 5.01
CA VAL A 103 5.93 -8.45 5.46
C VAL A 103 6.92 -9.18 4.56
N ASP A 104 6.67 -10.46 4.26
CA ASP A 104 7.57 -11.26 3.43
C ASP A 104 7.52 -10.80 1.97
N LEU A 105 6.34 -10.45 1.47
CA LEU A 105 6.17 -9.83 0.16
C LEU A 105 7.01 -8.54 0.05
N ALA A 106 6.91 -7.65 1.04
CA ALA A 106 7.63 -6.39 1.04
C ALA A 106 9.15 -6.59 1.16
N LYS A 107 9.61 -7.54 1.99
CA LYS A 107 11.03 -7.90 2.10
C LYS A 107 11.56 -8.42 0.76
N ASN A 108 10.83 -9.29 0.07
CA ASN A 108 11.24 -9.85 -1.21
C ASN A 108 11.32 -8.79 -2.31
N ILE A 109 10.31 -7.92 -2.43
CA ILE A 109 10.33 -6.81 -3.39
C ILE A 109 11.47 -5.83 -3.08
N GLY A 110 11.72 -5.53 -1.80
CA GLY A 110 12.82 -4.67 -1.38
C GLY A 110 14.19 -5.26 -1.75
N LYS A 111 14.39 -6.58 -1.63
CA LYS A 111 15.60 -7.26 -2.10
C LYS A 111 15.74 -7.16 -3.63
N LYS A 112 14.66 -7.41 -4.38
CA LYS A 112 14.66 -7.29 -5.85
C LYS A 112 15.05 -5.88 -6.30
N TRP A 113 14.51 -4.83 -5.68
CA TRP A 113 14.86 -3.45 -6.03
C TRP A 113 16.34 -3.12 -5.82
N LYS A 114 16.97 -3.66 -4.76
CA LYS A 114 18.40 -3.44 -4.49
C LYS A 114 19.31 -4.18 -5.47
N ASN A 115 18.86 -5.30 -6.01
CA ASN A 115 19.61 -6.12 -6.95
C ASN A 115 19.28 -5.81 -8.42
N LEU A 116 18.34 -4.90 -8.68
CA LEU A 116 17.94 -4.51 -10.02
C LEU A 116 19.10 -3.78 -10.73
N PRO A 117 19.39 -4.07 -12.01
CA PRO A 117 20.39 -3.31 -12.75
C PRO A 117 20.00 -1.83 -12.81
N LYS A 118 21.03 -0.97 -12.85
CA LYS A 118 20.85 0.49 -12.84
C LYS A 118 19.99 0.96 -14.02
N GLU A 119 20.12 0.30 -15.18
CA GLU A 119 19.35 0.61 -16.39
C GLU A 119 17.83 0.46 -16.15
N GLU A 120 17.40 -0.68 -15.59
CA GLU A 120 15.99 -0.89 -15.26
C GLU A 120 15.53 0.07 -14.15
N GLN A 121 16.41 0.35 -13.19
CA GLN A 121 16.12 1.31 -12.14
C GLN A 121 15.91 2.72 -12.70
N GLU A 122 16.71 3.12 -13.70
CA GLU A 122 16.63 4.40 -14.39
C GLU A 122 15.29 4.54 -15.15
N VAL A 123 14.79 3.47 -15.78
CA VAL A 123 13.45 3.49 -16.41
C VAL A 123 12.35 3.86 -15.41
N TYR A 124 12.40 3.30 -14.20
CA TYR A 124 11.46 3.66 -13.14
C TYR A 124 11.66 5.08 -12.59
N GLN A 125 12.90 5.56 -12.55
CA GLN A 125 13.21 6.95 -12.16
C GLN A 125 12.68 7.95 -13.19
N GLU A 126 12.87 7.69 -14.48
CA GLU A 126 12.33 8.53 -15.55
C GLU A 126 10.81 8.59 -15.50
N LEU A 127 10.15 7.45 -15.29
CA LEU A 127 8.69 7.42 -15.17
C LEU A 127 8.20 8.24 -13.96
N ALA A 128 8.87 8.11 -12.81
CA ALA A 128 8.56 8.91 -11.62
C ALA A 128 8.84 10.41 -11.83
N ASN A 129 9.90 10.76 -12.56
CA ASN A 129 10.25 12.13 -12.88
C ASN A 129 9.22 12.77 -13.82
N LYS A 130 8.81 12.05 -14.87
CA LYS A 130 7.72 12.48 -15.78
C LYS A 130 6.43 12.75 -15.01
N ASP A 131 6.05 11.87 -14.09
CA ASP A 131 4.86 12.10 -13.27
C ASP A 131 5.04 13.27 -12.28
N MET A 132 6.26 13.47 -11.75
CA MET A 132 6.60 14.63 -10.92
C MET A 132 6.46 15.93 -11.69
N GLU A 133 6.85 15.98 -12.96
CA GLU A 133 6.70 17.14 -13.84
C GLU A 133 5.23 17.47 -14.06
N LYS A 134 4.40 16.49 -14.42
CA LYS A 134 2.94 16.68 -14.53
C LYS A 134 2.35 17.23 -13.23
N TYR A 135 2.81 16.73 -12.09
CA TYR A 135 2.38 17.25 -10.78
C TYR A 135 2.83 18.69 -10.54
N ARG A 136 4.05 19.08 -10.96
CA ARG A 136 4.52 20.47 -10.87
C ARG A 136 3.66 21.40 -11.72
N GLU A 137 3.30 21.00 -12.93
CA GLU A 137 2.40 21.75 -13.81
C GLU A 137 1.00 21.89 -13.20
N ALA A 138 0.42 20.78 -12.72
CA ALA A 138 -0.87 20.80 -12.04
C ALA A 138 -0.86 21.69 -10.79
N MET A 139 0.24 21.66 -10.02
CA MET A 139 0.42 22.54 -8.86
C MET A 139 0.60 24.01 -9.25
N LYS A 140 1.21 24.30 -10.41
CA LYS A 140 1.33 25.66 -10.95
C LYS A 140 -0.03 26.21 -11.38
N ALA A 141 -0.90 25.37 -11.95
CA ALA A 141 -2.27 25.73 -12.28
C ALA A 141 -3.19 25.89 -11.05
N TYR A 142 -2.88 25.19 -9.94
CA TYR A 142 -3.63 25.30 -8.68
C TYR A 142 -3.24 26.53 -7.84
N LYS A 143 -2.00 27.02 -8.00
CA LYS A 143 -1.46 28.13 -7.22
C LYS A 143 -2.01 29.46 -7.72
#